data_AF-A0AAW2YBQ9-F1
#
_entry.id   AF-A0AAW2YBQ9-F1
#
_cell.length_a   1.000
_cell.length_b   1.000
_cell.length_c   1.000
_cell.angle_alpha   90.00
_cell.angle_beta   90.00
_cell.angle_gamma   90.00
#
_symmetry.space_group_name_H-M   'P 1'
#
loop_
_entity.id
_entity.type
_entity.pdbx_description
1 polymer ?
#
loop_
_entity_poly.entity_id
_entity_poly.type
_entity_poly.pdbx_seq_one_letter_code
_entity_poly.pdbx_strand_id
1 'polypeptide(L)'
;MAVDIKQLHLKVFGDSKLVINQLLELYEVKKHKLFPYFSYAQRLIGWLGDVKIEHVPRKDNKQADTLAKLASTLTTLEDNARVPICKSWIVPPIFEDDDCEEEEELHAVEVFDIEREDWRKPLIDYLKYEKVPDDPRRKVDIRRRATRFIHHNGTLYKCLFDGSSYVS
;
A
#
# COMPACT_ATOMS: atom_id res chain seq x y z
N MET A 1 -3.48 -34.73 6.09
CA MET A 1 -2.81 -34.59 7.41
C MET A 1 -2.53 -33.11 7.61
N ALA A 2 -3.42 -32.41 8.29
CA ALA A 2 -3.18 -31.03 8.71
C ALA A 2 -2.30 -31.12 9.96
N VAL A 3 -0.98 -31.02 9.77
CA VAL A 3 -0.08 -30.77 10.89
C VAL A 3 -0.47 -29.40 11.42
N ASP A 4 -0.88 -29.33 12.69
CA ASP A 4 -1.21 -28.07 13.34
C ASP A 4 0.05 -27.20 13.32
N ILE A 5 0.11 -26.27 12.37
CA ILE A 5 1.29 -25.46 12.04
C ILE A 5 1.79 -24.68 13.26
N LYS A 6 0.91 -24.47 14.25
CA LYS A 6 1.16 -23.84 15.55
C LYS A 6 2.17 -24.57 16.46
N GLN A 7 2.58 -25.80 16.12
CA GLN A 7 3.54 -26.60 16.92
C GLN A 7 4.92 -26.74 16.28
N LEU A 8 5.19 -26.07 15.16
CA LEU A 8 6.48 -26.18 14.47
C LEU A 8 7.42 -25.06 14.90
N HIS A 9 8.48 -25.42 15.63
CA HIS A 9 9.63 -24.54 15.83
C HIS A 9 10.30 -24.27 14.48
N LEU A 10 10.05 -23.09 13.89
CA LEU A 10 10.53 -22.74 12.56
C LEU A 10 11.80 -21.89 12.66
N LYS A 11 12.82 -22.24 11.89
CA LYS A 11 13.99 -21.38 11.66
C LYS A 11 13.96 -20.86 10.23
N VAL A 12 13.94 -19.55 10.09
CA VAL A 12 13.92 -18.84 8.81
C VAL A 12 15.28 -18.19 8.61
N PHE A 13 15.91 -18.48 7.48
CA PHE A 13 17.20 -17.93 7.11
C PHE A 13 17.06 -17.04 5.89
N GLY A 14 17.67 -15.86 5.93
CA GLY A 14 17.70 -14.94 4.78
C GLY A 14 19.04 -14.23 4.66
N ASP A 15 19.37 -13.79 3.44
CA ASP A 15 20.59 -13.04 3.13
C ASP A 15 20.36 -11.52 3.10
N SER A 16 19.11 -11.07 3.19
CA SER A 16 18.78 -9.65 3.29
C SER A 16 18.82 -9.18 4.73
N LYS A 17 19.96 -8.62 5.15
CA LYS A 17 20.13 -8.03 6.48
C LYS A 17 19.11 -6.93 6.79
N LEU A 18 18.72 -6.15 5.78
CA LEU A 18 17.70 -5.10 5.94
C LEU A 18 16.35 -5.71 6.34
N VAL A 19 15.89 -6.71 5.60
CA VAL A 19 14.58 -7.34 5.84
C VAL A 19 14.57 -8.05 7.19
N ILE A 20 15.64 -8.77 7.53
CA ILE A 20 15.74 -9.46 8.81
C ILE A 20 15.72 -8.48 9.97
N ASN A 21 16.49 -7.39 9.89
CA ASN A 21 16.49 -6.39 10.95
C ASN A 21 15.16 -5.64 11.07
N GLN A 22 14.43 -5.48 9.96
CA GLN A 22 13.07 -4.93 10.00
C GLN A 22 12.13 -5.89 10.72
N LEU A 23 12.14 -7.18 10.36
CA LEU A 23 11.30 -8.21 11.00
C LEU A 23 11.63 -8.45 12.48
N LEU A 24 12.88 -8.22 12.89
CA LEU A 24 13.30 -8.23 14.29
C LEU A 24 13.04 -6.91 15.02
N GLU A 25 12.34 -5.95 14.39
CA GLU A 25 12.02 -4.62 14.92
C GLU A 25 13.25 -3.78 15.31
N LEU A 26 14.44 -4.17 14.84
CA LEU A 26 15.67 -3.42 15.06
C LEU A 26 15.71 -2.18 14.17
N TYR A 27 15.15 -2.29 12.96
CA TYR A 27 15.14 -1.23 11.94
C TYR A 27 13.71 -0.83 11.56
N GLU A 28 13.49 0.48 11.39
CA GLU A 28 12.22 1.03 10.94
C GLU A 28 12.00 0.87 9.42
N VAL A 29 10.76 0.61 9.01
CA VAL A 29 10.35 0.53 7.61
C VAL A 29 9.96 1.91 7.08
N LYS A 30 10.95 2.65 6.57
CA LYS A 30 10.72 4.03 6.07
C LYS A 30 9.87 4.14 4.80
N LYS A 31 9.84 3.08 3.98
CA LYS A 31 9.13 3.10 2.69
C LYS A 31 7.70 2.60 2.88
N HIS A 32 6.71 3.46 2.66
CA HIS A 32 5.30 3.10 2.83
C HIS A 32 4.88 1.91 1.95
N LYS A 33 5.45 1.75 0.75
CA LYS A 33 5.21 0.58 -0.12
C LYS A 33 5.64 -0.75 0.48
N LEU A 34 6.55 -0.75 1.47
CA LEU A 34 7.02 -1.95 2.15
C LEU A 34 6.22 -2.26 3.42
N PHE A 35 5.42 -1.31 3.91
CA PHE A 35 4.66 -1.46 5.14
C PHE A 35 3.65 -2.63 5.08
N PRO A 36 2.87 -2.83 4.00
CA PRO A 36 1.95 -3.97 3.91
C PRO A 36 2.67 -5.33 3.96
N TYR A 37 3.85 -5.43 3.35
CA TYR A 37 4.64 -6.66 3.38
C TYR A 37 5.21 -6.94 4.78
N PHE A 38 5.63 -5.89 5.47
CA PHE A 38 6.13 -5.98 6.83
C PHE A 38 5.03 -6.42 7.81
N SER A 39 3.88 -5.75 7.80
CA SER A 39 2.74 -6.10 8.67
C SER A 39 2.25 -7.53 8.42
N TYR A 40 2.17 -7.92 7.14
CA TYR A 40 1.80 -9.28 6.77
C TYR A 40 2.79 -10.33 7.29
N ALA A 41 4.10 -10.08 7.13
CA ALA A 41 5.13 -10.97 7.63
C ALA A 41 5.11 -11.09 9.16
N GLN A 42 4.89 -10.00 9.90
CA GLN A 42 4.72 -10.03 11.36
C GLN A 42 3.49 -10.86 11.76
N ARG A 43 2.36 -10.70 11.07
CA ARG A 43 1.16 -11.53 11.33
C ARG A 43 1.42 -13.01 11.11
N LEU A 44 2.15 -13.37 10.05
CA LEU A 44 2.54 -14.76 9.81
C LEU A 44 3.44 -15.31 10.91
N ILE A 45 4.41 -14.52 11.38
CA ILE A 45 5.28 -14.90 12.50
C ILE A 45 4.45 -15.16 13.76
N GLY A 46 3.51 -14.27 14.08
CA GLY A 46 2.60 -14.44 15.22
C GLY A 46 1.69 -15.67 15.09
N TRP A 47 1.22 -15.97 13.88
CA TRP A 47 0.39 -17.16 13.61
C TRP A 47 1.17 -18.48 13.73
N LEU A 48 2.43 -18.49 13.32
CA LEU A 48 3.35 -19.64 13.42
C LEU A 48 3.84 -19.88 14.86
N GLY A 49 3.78 -18.88 15.74
CA GLY A 49 4.13 -19.00 17.15
C GLY A 49 5.64 -18.91 17.39
N ASP A 50 6.36 -20.03 17.29
CA ASP A 50 7.81 -20.07 17.56
C ASP A 50 8.63 -20.04 16.27
N VAL A 51 8.93 -18.83 15.81
CA VAL A 51 9.76 -18.58 14.63
C VAL A 51 11.03 -17.84 15.03
N LYS A 52 12.18 -18.40 14.66
CA LYS A 52 13.49 -17.75 14.77
C LYS A 52 13.97 -17.31 13.40
N ILE A 53 14.27 -16.03 13.26
CA ILE A 53 14.74 -15.44 12.01
C ILE A 53 16.20 -15.07 12.17
N GLU A 54 17.06 -15.59 11.30
CA GLU A 54 18.50 -15.37 11.36
C GLU A 54 19.07 -14.97 10.00
N HIS A 55 20.05 -14.07 10.03
CA HIS A 55 20.77 -13.64 8.85
C HIS A 55 21.90 -14.61 8.53
N VAL A 56 21.93 -15.09 7.28
CA VAL A 56 23.01 -15.92 6.73
C VAL A 56 23.65 -15.22 5.55
N PRO A 57 24.97 -15.32 5.35
CA PRO A 57 25.59 -14.75 4.18
C PRO A 57 25.05 -15.43 2.91
N ARG A 58 25.03 -14.70 1.81
CA ARG A 58 24.52 -15.18 0.51
C ARG A 58 25.15 -16.49 0.02
N LYS A 59 26.40 -16.76 0.42
CA LYS A 59 27.10 -18.03 0.13
C LYS A 59 26.43 -19.26 0.73
N ASP A 60 25.67 -19.07 1.82
CA ASP A 60 24.98 -20.13 2.55
C ASP A 60 23.48 -20.18 2.19
N ASN A 61 22.92 -19.11 1.61
CA ASN A 61 21.55 -19.07 1.09
C ASN A 61 21.42 -19.52 -0.39
N LYS A 62 22.36 -20.35 -0.88
CA LYS A 62 22.46 -20.71 -2.31
C LYS A 62 21.18 -21.30 -2.88
N GLN A 63 20.48 -22.13 -2.11
CA GLN A 63 19.28 -22.81 -2.59
C GLN A 63 18.13 -21.82 -2.87
N ALA A 64 17.84 -20.92 -1.93
CA ALA A 64 16.84 -19.87 -2.16
C ALA A 64 17.24 -18.96 -3.33
N ASP A 65 18.53 -18.63 -3.41
CA ASP A 65 19.09 -17.84 -4.51
C ASP A 65 18.91 -18.50 -5.88
N THR A 66 19.16 -19.81 -5.97
CA THR A 66 18.96 -20.56 -7.23
C THR A 66 17.50 -20.61 -7.64
N LEU A 67 16.59 -20.75 -6.68
CA LEU A 67 15.16 -20.75 -6.94
C LEU A 67 14.65 -19.37 -7.37
N ALA A 68 15.10 -18.31 -6.71
CA ALA A 68 14.77 -16.94 -7.09
C ALA A 68 15.29 -16.59 -8.49
N LYS A 69 16.51 -17.03 -8.83
CA LYS A 69 17.06 -16.90 -10.19
C LYS A 69 16.22 -17.67 -11.20
N LEU A 70 15.85 -18.91 -10.92
CA LEU A 70 14.99 -19.71 -11.79
C LEU A 70 13.64 -19.00 -12.02
N ALA A 71 13.00 -18.53 -10.95
CA ALA A 71 11.75 -17.77 -11.05
C ALA A 71 11.92 -16.51 -11.91
N SER A 72 13.01 -15.74 -11.71
CA SER A 72 13.29 -14.56 -12.53
C SER A 72 13.49 -14.89 -14.00
N THR A 73 14.18 -16.01 -14.32
CA THR A 73 14.34 -16.44 -15.70
C THR A 73 13.01 -16.81 -16.32
N LEU A 74 12.14 -17.53 -15.59
CA LEU A 74 10.81 -17.87 -16.07
C LEU A 74 9.94 -16.65 -16.34
N THR A 75 10.03 -15.60 -15.52
CA THR A 75 9.29 -14.35 -15.76
C THR A 75 9.82 -13.54 -16.95
N THR A 76 11.06 -13.80 -17.39
CA THR A 76 11.68 -13.14 -18.55
C THR A 76 11.53 -13.91 -19.86
N LEU A 77 11.14 -15.19 -19.82
CA LEU A 77 10.79 -15.92 -21.03
C LEU A 77 9.48 -15.35 -21.59
N GLU A 78 9.51 -14.92 -22.85
CA GLU A 78 8.30 -14.55 -23.61
C GLU A 78 7.26 -15.68 -23.54
N ASP A 79 5.97 -15.29 -23.61
CA ASP A 79 4.70 -15.99 -23.27
C ASP A 79 4.49 -17.47 -23.67
N ASN A 80 5.48 -18.13 -24.27
CA ASN A 80 5.43 -19.51 -24.75
C ASN A 80 5.93 -20.56 -23.73
N ALA A 81 6.49 -20.14 -22.59
CA ALA A 81 6.95 -21.07 -21.56
C ALA A 81 5.81 -21.53 -20.64
N ARG A 82 5.06 -22.55 -21.07
CA ARG A 82 4.04 -23.21 -20.23
C ARG A 82 4.72 -24.12 -19.20
N VAL A 83 4.99 -23.61 -18.00
CA VAL A 83 5.48 -24.42 -16.87
C VAL A 83 4.26 -25.02 -16.14
N PRO A 84 4.06 -26.34 -16.17
CA PRO A 84 2.97 -26.98 -15.43
C PRO A 84 3.23 -26.86 -13.91
N ILE A 85 2.33 -26.20 -13.19
CA ILE A 85 2.39 -26.08 -11.73
C ILE A 85 1.85 -27.38 -11.12
N CYS A 86 2.75 -28.25 -10.63
CA CYS A 86 2.33 -29.53 -10.06
C CYS A 86 1.69 -29.40 -8.66
N LYS A 87 2.12 -28.41 -7.87
CA LYS A 87 1.60 -28.12 -6.52
C LYS A 87 1.69 -26.62 -6.25
N SER A 88 0.60 -26.01 -5.84
CA SER A 88 0.53 -24.60 -5.45
C SER A 88 0.01 -24.50 -4.02
N TRP A 89 0.81 -23.91 -3.15
CA TRP A 89 0.41 -23.55 -1.79
C TRP A 89 0.59 -22.04 -1.67
N ILE A 90 -0.43 -21.30 -2.09
CA ILE A 90 -0.45 -19.85 -1.98
C ILE A 90 -1.15 -19.55 -0.67
N VAL A 91 -0.43 -18.95 0.28
CA VAL A 91 -1.11 -18.23 1.36
C VAL A 91 -1.63 -16.96 0.71
N PRO A 92 -2.96 -16.78 0.57
CA PRO A 92 -3.51 -15.61 -0.09
C PRO A 92 -2.92 -14.37 0.56
N PRO A 93 -2.28 -13.46 -0.20
CA PRO A 93 -1.91 -12.19 0.35
C PRO A 93 -3.22 -11.48 0.70
N ILE A 94 -3.55 -11.43 1.99
CA ILE A 94 -4.68 -10.62 2.49
C ILE A 94 -4.20 -9.17 2.43
N PHE A 95 -4.09 -8.62 1.22
CA PHE A 95 -3.99 -7.19 0.98
C PHE A 95 -5.37 -6.60 0.63
N GLU A 96 -6.39 -7.44 0.58
CA GLU A 96 -7.78 -7.07 0.34
C GLU A 96 -8.55 -7.27 1.65
N ASP A 97 -8.72 -6.13 2.33
CA ASP A 97 -9.77 -5.76 3.29
C ASP A 97 -9.91 -6.56 4.62
N ASP A 98 -10.16 -5.78 5.69
CA ASP A 98 -10.65 -6.11 7.05
C ASP A 98 -9.64 -6.21 8.23
N ASP A 99 -9.87 -5.31 9.20
CA ASP A 99 -9.52 -5.35 10.64
C ASP A 99 -8.05 -5.26 11.09
N CYS A 100 -7.30 -4.26 10.64
CA CYS A 100 -6.33 -3.64 11.55
C CYS A 100 -7.02 -2.44 12.17
N GLU A 101 -7.41 -2.56 13.44
CA GLU A 101 -7.62 -1.40 14.30
C GLU A 101 -6.37 -0.53 14.13
N GLU A 102 -6.55 0.56 13.40
CA GLU A 102 -5.63 1.65 13.48
C GLU A 102 -5.67 2.08 14.95
N GLU A 103 -4.69 1.66 15.76
CA GLU A 103 -4.22 2.49 16.87
C GLU A 103 -3.63 3.75 16.23
N GLU A 104 -4.50 4.54 15.61
CA GLU A 104 -4.31 5.94 15.34
C GLU A 104 -4.17 6.58 16.71
N GLU A 105 -2.92 6.73 17.11
CA GLU A 105 -2.51 7.72 18.09
C GLU A 105 -3.16 9.05 17.67
N LEU A 106 -4.24 9.37 18.38
CA LEU A 106 -5.26 10.36 18.05
C LEU A 106 -4.64 11.72 17.73
N HIS A 107 -4.34 11.96 16.45
CA HIS A 107 -4.30 13.32 15.94
C HIS A 107 -5.73 13.67 15.56
N ALA A 108 -6.48 14.16 16.56
CA ALA A 108 -7.87 14.58 16.42
C ALA A 108 -8.04 15.56 15.24
N VAL A 109 -8.41 15.01 14.09
CA VAL A 109 -8.96 15.76 12.98
C VAL A 109 -10.46 15.46 13.02
N GLU A 110 -11.23 16.45 13.47
CA GLU A 110 -12.69 16.39 13.39
C GLU A 110 -13.11 16.20 11.93
N VAL A 111 -13.50 14.97 11.60
CA VAL A 111 -14.18 14.64 10.35
C VAL A 111 -15.65 14.99 10.55
N PHE A 112 -16.08 16.10 9.98
CA PHE A 112 -17.50 16.40 9.83
C PHE A 112 -18.07 15.49 8.75
N ASP A 113 -19.17 14.78 9.07
CA ASP A 113 -20.02 14.11 8.09
C ASP A 113 -20.51 15.14 7.07
N ILE A 114 -19.92 15.13 5.88
CA ILE A 114 -20.46 15.85 4.73
C ILE A 114 -21.32 14.83 4.02
N GLU A 115 -22.64 14.98 4.18
CA GLU A 115 -23.68 14.44 3.29
C GLU A 115 -23.18 14.43 1.85
N ARG A 116 -23.59 13.44 1.04
CA ARG A 116 -23.16 13.21 -0.36
C ARG A 116 -23.46 14.38 -1.32
N GLU A 117 -22.96 15.55 -1.03
CA GLU A 117 -22.98 16.74 -1.84
C GLU A 117 -21.73 16.66 -2.71
N ASP A 118 -21.97 16.40 -4.00
CA ASP A 118 -20.94 16.34 -5.04
C ASP A 118 -19.85 17.39 -4.78
N TRP A 119 -18.66 16.90 -4.45
CA TRP A 119 -17.52 17.72 -4.02
C TRP A 119 -17.13 18.78 -5.06
N ARG A 120 -17.62 18.65 -6.30
CA ARG A 120 -17.49 19.64 -7.38
C ARG A 120 -18.36 20.87 -7.18
N LYS A 121 -19.53 20.77 -6.53
CA LYS A 121 -20.48 21.88 -6.31
C LYS A 121 -19.83 23.13 -5.70
N PRO A 122 -19.07 23.06 -4.59
CA PRO A 122 -18.45 24.26 -4.01
C PRO A 122 -17.39 24.90 -4.92
N LEU A 123 -16.73 24.12 -5.78
CA LEU A 123 -15.75 24.64 -6.74
C LEU A 123 -16.45 25.29 -7.94
N ILE A 124 -17.53 24.69 -8.44
CA ILE A 124 -18.35 25.25 -9.52
C ILE A 124 -19.01 26.55 -9.05
N ASP A 125 -19.55 26.58 -7.83
CA ASP A 125 -20.20 27.77 -7.28
C ASP A 125 -19.21 28.94 -7.12
N TYR A 126 -17.99 28.63 -6.69
CA TYR A 126 -16.91 29.62 -6.59
C TYR A 126 -16.46 30.13 -7.97
N LEU A 127 -16.25 29.25 -8.95
CA LEU A 127 -15.75 29.61 -10.28
C LEU A 127 -16.79 30.28 -11.19
N LYS A 128 -18.09 30.00 -10.97
CA LYS A 128 -19.18 30.48 -11.82
C LYS A 128 -19.99 31.62 -11.21
N TYR A 129 -20.23 31.58 -9.90
CA TYR A 129 -21.09 32.53 -9.19
C TYR A 129 -20.31 33.41 -8.20
N GLU A 130 -18.99 33.22 -8.07
CA GLU A 130 -18.14 33.89 -7.05
C GLU A 130 -18.66 33.73 -5.62
N LYS A 131 -19.54 32.75 -5.39
CA LYS A 131 -20.12 32.47 -4.08
C LYS A 131 -19.09 31.75 -3.22
N VAL A 132 -18.90 32.25 -2.01
CA VAL A 132 -17.92 31.71 -1.07
C VAL A 132 -18.65 31.32 0.21
N PRO A 133 -18.35 30.15 0.81
CA PRO A 133 -18.91 29.80 2.11
C PRO A 133 -18.53 30.82 3.20
N ASP A 134 -19.44 31.06 4.15
CA ASP A 134 -19.22 31.97 5.27
C ASP A 134 -18.11 31.51 6.22
N ASP A 135 -17.84 30.20 6.26
CA ASP A 135 -16.76 29.64 7.05
C ASP A 135 -15.38 30.04 6.47
N PRO A 136 -14.54 30.79 7.24
CA PRO A 136 -13.24 31.26 6.78
C PRO A 136 -12.28 30.11 6.40
N ARG A 137 -12.40 28.93 7.01
CA ARG A 137 -11.54 27.78 6.68
C ARG A 137 -11.90 27.19 5.32
N ARG A 138 -13.20 26.98 5.07
CA ARG A 138 -13.71 26.51 3.77
C ARG A 138 -13.43 27.51 2.64
N LYS A 139 -13.51 28.80 2.92
CA LYS A 139 -13.14 29.88 1.99
C LYS A 139 -11.68 29.78 1.53
N VAL A 140 -10.75 29.57 2.45
CA VAL A 140 -9.32 29.43 2.10
C VAL A 140 -9.05 28.14 1.34
N ASP A 141 -9.66 27.02 1.76
CA ASP A 141 -9.48 25.74 1.07
C ASP A 141 -10.01 25.75 -0.36
N ILE A 142 -11.23 26.27 -0.57
CA ILE A 142 -11.83 26.39 -1.91
C ILE A 142 -11.00 27.30 -2.80
N ARG A 143 -10.53 28.45 -2.29
CA ARG A 143 -9.66 29.36 -3.05
C ARG A 143 -8.37 28.67 -3.50
N ARG A 144 -7.72 27.95 -2.59
CA ARG A 144 -6.48 27.20 -2.88
C ARG A 144 -6.71 26.07 -3.87
N ARG A 145 -7.85 25.38 -3.80
CA ARG A 145 -8.18 24.27 -4.70
C ARG A 145 -8.62 24.77 -6.07
N ALA A 146 -9.40 25.83 -6.13
CA ALA A 146 -9.97 26.39 -7.36
C ALA A 146 -8.90 26.85 -8.36
N THR A 147 -7.69 27.25 -7.92
CA THR A 147 -6.60 27.60 -8.84
C THR A 147 -6.15 26.43 -9.72
N ARG A 148 -6.52 25.19 -9.38
CA ARG A 148 -6.21 23.97 -10.13
C ARG A 148 -7.35 23.54 -11.06
N PHE A 149 -8.42 24.32 -11.16
CA PHE A 149 -9.58 23.98 -11.95
C PHE A 149 -10.05 25.15 -12.82
N ILE A 150 -10.58 24.83 -13.99
CA ILE A 150 -11.25 25.77 -14.90
C ILE A 150 -12.65 25.24 -15.16
N HIS A 151 -13.65 26.11 -15.04
CA HIS A 151 -15.01 25.78 -15.39
C HIS A 151 -15.32 26.31 -16.81
N HIS A 152 -15.67 25.44 -17.74
CA HIS A 152 -16.01 25.80 -19.12
C HIS A 152 -17.22 24.99 -19.60
N ASN A 153 -18.24 25.66 -20.14
CA ASN A 153 -19.47 25.05 -20.68
C ASN A 153 -20.18 24.03 -19.77
N GLY A 154 -20.21 24.30 -18.45
CA GLY A 154 -20.90 23.43 -17.48
C GLY A 154 -20.07 22.24 -16.99
N THR A 155 -18.82 22.11 -17.45
CA THR A 155 -17.91 21.04 -17.08
C THR A 155 -16.70 21.61 -16.34
N LEU A 156 -16.29 20.94 -15.26
CA LEU A 156 -15.10 21.29 -14.48
C LEU A 156 -13.89 20.53 -15.03
N TYR A 157 -12.86 21.26 -15.43
CA TYR A 157 -11.60 20.72 -15.92
C TYR A 157 -10.50 20.92 -14.88
N LYS A 158 -9.65 19.92 -14.70
CA LYS A 158 -8.48 20.03 -13.81
C LYS A 158 -7.26 20.44 -14.62
N CYS A 159 -6.59 21.50 -14.19
CA CYS A 159 -5.36 22.00 -14.79
C CYS A 159 -4.17 21.20 -14.26
N LEU A 160 -3.38 20.64 -15.17
CA LEU A 160 -2.07 20.07 -14.87
C LEU A 160 -1.02 21.21 -14.83
N PHE A 161 0.12 20.93 -14.19
CA PHE A 161 1.21 21.89 -13.99
C PHE A 161 1.78 22.48 -15.31
N ASP A 162 1.56 21.79 -16.43
CA ASP A 162 2.01 22.15 -17.78
C ASP A 162 0.95 22.91 -18.61
N GLY A 163 -0.08 23.49 -17.96
CA GLY A 163 -1.14 24.25 -18.64
C GLY A 163 -2.16 23.43 -19.43
N SER A 164 -1.97 22.10 -19.54
CA SER A 164 -2.93 21.18 -20.18
C SER A 164 -4.08 20.83 -19.24
N SER A 165 -5.31 20.71 -19.76
CA SER A 165 -6.53 20.42 -18.98
C SER A 165 -7.26 19.16 -19.45
N TYR A 166 -7.72 18.32 -18.52
CA TYR A 166 -8.57 17.14 -18.79
C TYR A 166 -9.87 17.17 -17.97
N VAL A 167 -10.91 16.50 -18.47
CA VAL A 167 -12.27 16.44 -17.87
C VAL A 167 -12.21 15.69 -16.52
N SER A 168 -12.85 16.24 -15.48
CA SER A 168 -12.88 15.68 -14.10
C SER A 168 -14.24 15.17 -13.67
#